data_AF-L9XAW8-F1
#
_entry.id   AF-L9XAW8-F1
#
_cell.length_a   1.000
_cell.length_b   1.000
_cell.length_c   1.000
_cell.angle_alpha   90.00
_cell.angle_beta   90.00
_cell.angle_gamma   90.00
#
_symmetry.space_group_name_H-M   'P 1'
#
loop_
_entity.id
_entity.type
_entity.pdbx_description
1 polymer ?
#
loop_
_entity_poly.entity_id
_entity_poly.type
_entity_poly.pdbx_seq_one_letter_code
_entity_poly.pdbx_strand_id
1 'polypeptide(L)'
;MDEPDREPTEKTTDDRREAERETKWMARNWIGIAVVSILALLVLVVGMMQATGLVDVLAPIADSGTGQWAAFGVLALAVLALAGWSWRAIVS
;
A
#
# COMPACT_ATOMS: atom_id res chain seq x y z
N MET A 1 -48.50 -33.65 21.00
CA MET A 1 -47.77 -32.58 21.70
C MET A 1 -46.56 -32.25 20.82
N ASP A 2 -46.86 -31.54 19.74
CA ASP A 2 -45.93 -30.79 18.89
C ASP A 2 -45.32 -29.66 19.75
N GLU A 3 -44.09 -29.17 19.61
CA GLU A 3 -43.01 -29.28 18.63
C GLU A 3 -41.74 -28.85 19.42
N PRO A 4 -40.54 -29.36 19.13
CA PRO A 4 -39.34 -29.06 19.92
C PRO A 4 -38.94 -27.58 19.80
N ASP A 5 -38.45 -27.02 20.90
CA ASP A 5 -38.00 -25.63 21.04
C ASP A 5 -37.18 -25.15 19.84
N ARG A 6 -37.71 -24.10 19.21
CA ARG A 6 -37.09 -23.27 18.17
C ARG A 6 -35.59 -23.09 18.42
N GLU A 7 -34.77 -23.61 17.51
CA GLU A 7 -33.45 -23.04 17.26
C GLU A 7 -33.63 -21.55 16.91
N PRO A 8 -32.90 -20.61 17.53
CA PRO A 8 -32.97 -19.21 17.19
C PRO A 8 -32.29 -19.00 15.83
N THR A 9 -33.01 -19.27 14.75
CA THR A 9 -32.60 -19.05 13.35
C THR A 9 -32.81 -17.60 12.92
N GLU A 10 -32.44 -16.64 13.77
CA GLU A 10 -32.77 -15.25 13.50
C GLU A 10 -31.66 -14.28 13.91
N LYS A 11 -30.50 -14.40 13.27
CA LYS A 11 -29.53 -13.31 13.06
C LYS A 11 -28.70 -13.57 11.81
N THR A 12 -29.22 -13.25 10.62
CA THR A 12 -28.45 -13.42 9.35
C THR A 12 -28.48 -12.20 8.44
N THR A 13 -29.15 -11.11 8.85
CA THR A 13 -29.27 -9.90 8.01
C THR A 13 -28.41 -8.72 8.51
N ASP A 14 -28.09 -8.65 9.81
CA ASP A 14 -27.16 -7.64 10.35
C ASP A 14 -25.68 -8.02 10.07
N ASP A 15 -25.35 -9.30 10.26
CA ASP A 15 -24.00 -9.85 10.06
C ASP A 15 -23.42 -9.58 8.67
N ARG A 16 -24.23 -9.66 7.59
CA ARG A 16 -23.73 -9.37 6.23
C ARG A 16 -23.33 -7.91 6.04
N ARG A 17 -24.13 -6.98 6.57
CA ARG A 17 -23.86 -5.53 6.42
C ARG A 17 -22.71 -5.07 7.32
N GLU A 18 -22.51 -5.75 8.44
CA GLU A 18 -21.37 -5.53 9.33
C GLU A 18 -20.09 -6.12 8.73
N ALA A 19 -20.14 -7.36 8.24
CA ALA A 19 -19.03 -8.01 7.54
C ALA A 19 -18.61 -7.27 6.26
N GLU A 20 -19.54 -6.72 5.48
CA GLU A 20 -19.20 -5.90 4.30
C GLU A 20 -18.46 -4.61 4.68
N ARG A 21 -18.83 -3.99 5.80
CA ARG A 21 -18.18 -2.78 6.30
C ARG A 21 -16.78 -3.08 6.86
N GLU A 22 -16.64 -4.14 7.64
CA GLU A 22 -15.33 -4.62 8.10
C GLU A 22 -14.43 -5.03 6.94
N THR A 23 -14.96 -5.78 5.98
CA THR A 23 -14.20 -6.23 4.79
C THR A 23 -13.74 -5.04 3.96
N LYS A 24 -14.60 -4.02 3.77
CA LYS A 24 -14.24 -2.82 3.02
C LYS A 24 -13.20 -1.96 3.76
N TRP A 25 -13.27 -1.92 5.08
CA TRP A 25 -12.27 -1.25 5.92
C TRP A 25 -10.93 -1.98 5.90
N MET A 26 -10.93 -3.30 6.04
CA MET A 26 -9.75 -4.15 5.86
C MET A 26 -9.17 -3.98 4.46
N ALA A 27 -9.96 -4.17 3.40
CA ALA A 27 -9.48 -4.04 2.02
C ALA A 27 -8.81 -2.69 1.76
N ARG A 28 -9.36 -1.60 2.30
CA ARG A 28 -8.76 -0.25 2.16
C ARG A 28 -7.42 -0.13 2.88
N ASN A 29 -7.26 -0.73 4.06
CA ASN A 29 -5.98 -0.79 4.76
C ASN A 29 -4.93 -1.62 4.00
N TRP A 30 -5.34 -2.77 3.46
CA TRP A 30 -4.44 -3.67 2.72
C TRP A 30 -3.94 -3.05 1.40
N ILE A 31 -4.78 -2.26 0.73
CA ILE A 31 -4.38 -1.55 -0.50
C ILE A 31 -3.24 -0.55 -0.22
N GLY A 32 -3.29 0.18 0.90
CA GLY A 32 -2.22 1.12 1.26
C GLY A 32 -0.87 0.42 1.41
N ILE A 33 -0.85 -0.70 2.12
CA ILE A 33 0.35 -1.53 2.32
C ILE A 33 0.86 -2.11 0.99
N ALA A 34 -0.04 -2.62 0.14
CA ALA A 34 0.31 -3.18 -1.15
C ALA A 34 0.95 -2.13 -2.07
N VAL A 35 0.35 -0.94 -2.16
CA VAL A 35 0.85 0.17 -2.99
C VAL A 35 2.23 0.63 -2.52
N VAL A 36 2.41 0.83 -1.21
CA VAL A 36 3.70 1.23 -0.64
C VAL A 36 4.78 0.18 -0.92
N SER A 37 4.44 -1.11 -0.80
CA SER A 37 5.38 -2.20 -1.06
C SER A 37 5.81 -2.25 -2.53
N ILE A 38 4.86 -2.07 -3.46
CA ILE A 38 5.16 -1.99 -4.90
C ILE A 38 6.07 -0.79 -5.18
N LEU A 39 5.75 0.39 -4.65
CA LEU A 39 6.57 1.59 -4.84
C LEU A 39 7.97 1.43 -4.28
N ALA A 40 8.12 0.82 -3.10
CA ALA A 40 9.42 0.56 -2.51
C ALA A 40 10.27 -0.40 -3.37
N LEU A 41 9.65 -1.47 -3.88
CA LEU A 41 10.31 -2.40 -4.80
C LEU A 41 10.76 -1.68 -6.08
N LEU A 42 9.90 -0.83 -6.66
CA LEU A 42 10.23 -0.05 -7.85
C LEU A 42 11.40 0.90 -7.60
N VAL A 43 11.41 1.62 -6.47
CA VAL A 43 12.55 2.49 -6.10
C VAL A 43 13.84 1.67 -5.97
N LEU A 44 13.77 0.48 -5.38
CA LEU A 44 14.93 -0.39 -5.24
C LEU A 44 15.45 -0.85 -6.60
N VAL A 45 14.57 -1.29 -7.50
CA VAL A 45 14.92 -1.69 -8.86
C VAL A 45 15.54 -0.54 -9.64
N VAL A 46 14.94 0.66 -9.59
CA VAL A 46 15.48 1.86 -10.24
C VAL A 46 16.86 2.22 -9.67
N GLY A 47 17.03 2.16 -8.36
CA GLY A 47 18.31 2.41 -7.70
C GLY A 47 19.40 1.42 -8.12
N MET A 48 19.05 0.13 -8.23
CA MET A 48 19.99 -0.89 -8.74
C MET A 48 20.35 -0.68 -10.21
N MET A 49 19.37 -0.36 -11.07
CA MET A 49 19.62 -0.06 -12.48
C MET A 49 20.53 1.16 -12.66
N GLN A 50 20.33 2.20 -11.85
CA GLN A 50 21.18 3.39 -11.86
C GLN A 50 22.58 3.10 -11.32
N ALA A 51 22.70 2.34 -10.23
CA ALA A 51 23.99 1.97 -9.64
C ALA A 51 24.84 1.08 -10.57
N THR A 52 24.20 0.26 -11.39
CA THR A 52 24.87 -0.60 -12.38
C THR A 52 25.13 0.11 -13.71
N GLY A 53 24.62 1.33 -13.91
CA GLY A 53 24.70 2.07 -15.17
C GLY A 53 23.92 1.40 -16.31
N LEU A 54 23.00 0.49 -15.98
CA LEU A 54 22.30 -0.35 -16.94
C LEU A 54 21.15 0.42 -17.62
N VAL A 55 20.55 1.36 -16.89
CA VAL A 55 19.54 2.29 -17.41
C VAL A 55 19.72 3.65 -16.75
N ASP A 56 19.75 4.71 -17.55
CA ASP A 56 19.86 6.08 -17.07
C ASP A 56 18.48 6.75 -16.97
N VAL A 57 17.65 6.23 -16.06
CA VAL A 57 16.23 6.62 -15.92
C VAL A 57 16.07 8.11 -15.56
N LEU A 58 17.05 8.67 -14.85
CA LEU A 58 17.04 10.05 -14.36
C LEU A 58 17.88 11.01 -15.21
N ALA A 59 18.47 10.54 -16.32
CA ALA A 59 19.18 11.40 -17.28
C ALA A 59 18.36 12.63 -17.74
N PRO A 60 17.04 12.54 -18.00
CA PRO A 60 16.25 13.71 -18.39
C PRO A 60 16.09 14.76 -17.28
N ILE A 61 16.36 14.40 -16.03
CA ILE A 61 16.19 15.27 -14.85
C ILE A 61 17.53 15.93 -14.49
N ALA A 62 18.65 15.25 -14.69
CA ALA A 62 19.98 15.78 -14.43
C ALA A 62 21.05 15.14 -15.32
N ASP A 63 21.89 15.99 -15.93
CA ASP A 63 22.99 15.57 -16.82
C ASP A 63 24.24 15.08 -16.07
N SER A 64 24.28 15.24 -14.74
CA SER A 64 25.42 14.84 -13.91
C SER A 64 25.06 13.67 -13.00
N GLY A 65 25.99 12.71 -12.83
CA GLY A 65 25.76 11.54 -11.96
C GLY A 65 25.41 11.92 -10.53
N THR A 66 26.03 12.97 -9.97
CA THR A 66 25.66 13.50 -8.64
C THR A 66 24.24 14.07 -8.63
N GLY A 67 23.81 14.76 -9.69
CA GLY A 67 22.46 15.28 -9.83
C GLY A 67 21.40 14.16 -9.93
N GLN A 68 21.72 13.08 -10.64
CA GLN A 68 20.85 11.90 -10.73
C GLN A 68 20.68 11.21 -9.38
N TRP A 69 21.75 11.07 -8.59
CA TRP A 69 21.66 10.54 -7.23
C TRP A 69 20.87 11.45 -6.28
N ALA A 70 20.97 12.77 -6.44
CA ALA A 70 20.15 13.72 -5.69
C ALA A 70 18.66 13.57 -6.06
N ALA A 71 18.32 13.47 -7.35
CA ALA A 71 16.95 13.25 -7.82
C ALA A 71 16.40 11.90 -7.32
N PHE A 72 17.20 10.85 -7.34
CA PHE A 72 16.85 9.55 -6.77
C PHE A 72 16.58 9.65 -5.26
N GLY A 73 17.41 10.38 -4.52
CA GLY A 73 17.21 10.63 -3.10
C GLY A 73 15.87 11.33 -2.80
N VAL A 74 15.50 12.33 -3.60
CA VAL A 74 14.20 13.01 -3.48
C VAL A 74 13.04 12.05 -3.76
N LEU A 75 13.14 11.20 -4.79
CA LEU A 75 12.14 10.17 -5.10
C LEU A 75 11.98 9.19 -3.92
N ALA A 76 13.10 8.69 -3.38
CA ALA A 76 13.09 7.76 -2.25
C ALA A 76 12.44 8.40 -1.01
N LEU A 77 12.76 9.66 -0.71
CA LEU A 77 12.13 10.41 0.38
C LEU A 77 10.62 10.61 0.16
N ALA A 78 10.18 10.87 -1.07
CA ALA A 78 8.75 10.99 -1.38
C ALA A 78 8.01 9.66 -1.14
N VAL A 79 8.60 8.52 -1.51
CA VAL A 79 8.04 7.19 -1.24
C VAL A 79 8.01 6.90 0.26
N LEU A 80 9.05 7.26 1.01
CA LEU A 80 9.07 7.11 2.47
C LEU A 80 8.03 8.00 3.16
N ALA A 81 7.83 9.22 2.68
CA ALA A 81 6.79 10.12 3.18
C ALA A 81 5.39 9.55 2.91
N LEU A 82 5.16 9.00 1.71
CA LEU A 82 3.92 8.29 1.36
C LEU A 82 3.69 7.06 2.24
N ALA A 83 4.74 6.27 2.50
CA ALA A 83 4.70 5.12 3.39
C ALA A 83 4.34 5.53 4.83
N GLY A 84 5.02 6.54 5.36
CA GLY A 84 4.74 7.07 6.70
C GLY A 84 3.34 7.66 6.83
N TRP A 85 2.86 8.39 5.81
CA TRP A 85 1.49 8.90 5.77
C TRP A 85 0.46 7.77 5.68
N SER A 86 0.72 6.76 4.84
CA SER A 86 -0.14 5.58 4.72
C SER A 86 -0.27 4.87 6.06
N TRP A 87 0.82 4.64 6.80
CA TRP A 87 0.75 4.03 8.12
C TRP A 87 -0.02 4.89 9.12
N ARG A 88 0.18 6.22 9.10
CA ARG A 88 -0.57 7.10 10.00
C ARG A 88 -2.07 7.05 9.72
N ALA A 89 -2.48 6.98 8.46
CA ALA A 89 -3.87 6.84 8.05
C ALA A 89 -4.48 5.45 8.35
N ILE A 90 -3.64 4.41 8.44
CA ILE A 90 -4.03 3.03 8.79
C ILE A 90 -4.21 2.87 10.31
N VAL A 91 -3.36 3.53 11.11
CA VAL A 91 -3.31 3.41 12.58
C VAL A 91 -4.23 4.41 13.29
N SER A 92 -4.54 5.56 12.67
CA SER A 92 -5.48 6.57 13.19
C SER A 92 -6.94 6.20 12.94
#